data_AF-A0A920V970-F1
#
_entry.id   AF-A0A920V970-F1
#
_cell.length_a   1.000
_cell.length_b   1.000
_cell.length_c   1.000
_cell.angle_alpha   90.00
_cell.angle_beta   90.00
_cell.angle_gamma   90.00
#
_symmetry.space_group_name_H-M   'P 1'
#
loop_
_entity.id
_entity.type
_entity.pdbx_description
1 polymer ?
#
loop_
_entity_poly.entity_id
_entity_poly.type
_entity_poly.pdbx_seq_one_letter_code
_entity_poly.pdbx_strand_id
1 'polypeptide(L)'
;MAIYSRVNDYGFLETPYRQVVNGKATNKIKYLSAIDESNFIIAQANSRLNSKNQLEDELISARYKNEFTLMPPDTIEYMDVSPKQIVSIAASLIPFLEHDDANRALMGSNMQRQAVPTLLADKPLVGTGMERIVATDSGVTIVAKRGGTVDSVDASRIVFAVNDDEATTGESGVDIYNLTKYTRSNQNTCINQRPLVAVGDIISKGDVISDGASTSLGELAIGQNLLVAFMPWNGFNFEDSILISERVVQEDRFTTIHIEELQCIARDTKLGSEEITADIPNVGDNALRKLDESGIAYIGAEVVGGDILVGKITPKGETQFKA
;
A
#
# COMPACT_ATOMS: atom_id res chain seq x y z
N MET A 1 9.65 -4.51 -11.91
CA MET A 1 9.34 -3.56 -13.00
C MET A 1 9.76 -2.17 -12.54
N ALA A 2 10.42 -1.39 -13.41
CA ALA A 2 10.82 -0.02 -13.11
C ALA A 2 9.64 0.94 -13.34
N ILE A 3 9.67 2.15 -12.76
CA ILE A 3 8.50 3.06 -12.70
C ILE A 3 7.85 3.30 -14.06
N TYR A 4 8.64 3.54 -15.11
CA TYR A 4 8.10 3.89 -16.44
C TYR A 4 8.19 2.77 -17.47
N SER A 5 8.66 1.58 -17.07
CA SER A 5 8.76 0.45 -17.99
C SER A 5 7.38 -0.09 -18.36
N ARG A 6 7.18 -0.45 -19.62
CA ARG A 6 5.94 -1.09 -20.11
C ARG A 6 6.26 -2.34 -20.92
N VAL A 7 5.27 -3.21 -21.10
CA VAL A 7 5.34 -4.37 -22.01
C VAL A 7 4.69 -3.97 -23.33
N ASN A 8 5.37 -4.22 -24.45
CA ASN A 8 4.83 -3.95 -25.78
C ASN A 8 3.97 -5.12 -26.29
N ASP A 9 3.35 -4.95 -27.47
CA ASP A 9 2.44 -5.94 -28.06
C ASP A 9 3.11 -7.31 -28.34
N TYR A 10 4.44 -7.32 -28.44
CA TYR A 10 5.24 -8.53 -28.66
C TYR A 10 5.76 -9.16 -27.35
N GLY A 11 5.45 -8.58 -26.20
CA GLY A 11 5.89 -9.07 -24.89
C GLY A 11 7.27 -8.60 -24.44
N PHE A 12 7.92 -7.68 -25.17
CA PHE A 12 9.20 -7.11 -24.78
C PHE A 12 9.03 -5.91 -23.85
N LEU A 13 10.00 -5.72 -22.96
CA LEU A 13 10.07 -4.54 -22.10
C LEU A 13 10.58 -3.34 -22.88
N GLU A 14 9.88 -2.21 -22.72
CA GLU A 14 10.27 -0.91 -23.27
C GLU A 14 10.35 0.15 -22.18
N THR A 15 11.28 1.09 -22.36
CA THR A 15 11.47 2.24 -21.48
C THR A 15 11.29 3.52 -22.31
N PRO A 16 10.68 4.58 -21.76
CA PRO A 16 10.52 5.83 -22.47
C PRO A 16 11.81 6.65 -22.46
N TYR A 17 12.13 7.24 -23.61
CA TYR A 17 13.21 8.19 -23.77
C TYR A 17 12.71 9.45 -24.48
N ARG A 18 13.33 10.58 -24.15
CA ARG A 18 13.09 11.88 -24.77
C ARG A 18 13.95 12.01 -26.02
N GLN A 19 13.36 12.31 -27.17
CA GLN A 19 14.11 12.46 -28.42
C GLN A 19 14.92 13.76 -28.43
N VAL A 20 16.20 13.67 -28.81
CA VAL A 20 17.11 14.80 -28.99
C VAL A 20 17.32 15.02 -30.49
N VAL A 21 17.15 16.26 -30.95
CA VAL A 21 17.35 16.63 -32.37
C VAL A 21 18.25 17.85 -32.43
N ASN A 22 19.40 17.72 -33.10
CA ASN A 22 20.41 18.79 -33.23
C ASN A 22 20.78 19.41 -31.87
N GLY A 23 21.15 18.57 -30.90
CA GLY A 23 21.52 19.01 -29.54
C GLY A 23 20.37 19.56 -28.68
N LYS A 24 19.12 19.52 -29.17
CA LYS A 24 17.92 20.00 -28.45
C LYS A 24 17.04 18.84 -27.99
N ALA A 25 16.83 18.72 -26.69
CA ALA A 25 15.89 17.78 -26.09
C ALA A 25 14.44 18.21 -26.39
N THR A 26 13.71 17.41 -27.17
CA THR A 26 12.32 17.69 -27.57
C THR A 26 11.32 17.08 -26.59
N ASN A 27 10.08 17.54 -26.52
CA ASN A 27 9.07 16.91 -25.63
C ASN A 27 8.47 15.61 -26.20
N LYS A 28 9.03 15.06 -27.29
CA LYS A 28 8.57 13.83 -27.90
C LYS A 28 9.18 12.64 -27.16
N ILE A 29 8.33 11.81 -26.57
CA ILE A 29 8.72 10.58 -25.88
C ILE A 29 8.59 9.42 -26.85
N LYS A 30 9.63 8.60 -26.95
CA LYS A 30 9.64 7.36 -27.71
C LYS A 30 10.02 6.22 -26.77
N TYR A 31 9.23 5.15 -26.79
CA TYR A 31 9.56 3.93 -26.08
C TYR A 31 10.50 3.09 -26.93
N LEU A 32 11.58 2.63 -26.32
CA LEU A 32 12.59 1.80 -26.96
C LEU A 32 12.68 0.46 -26.24
N SER A 33 12.76 -0.61 -27.02
CA SER A 33 13.09 -1.95 -26.52
C SER A 33 14.60 -2.05 -26.28
N ALA A 34 15.05 -3.06 -25.52
CA ALA A 34 16.49 -3.29 -25.30
C ALA A 34 17.30 -3.49 -26.60
N ILE A 35 16.65 -4.01 -27.66
CA ILE A 35 17.26 -4.22 -28.97
C ILE A 35 17.45 -2.89 -29.69
N ASP A 36 16.44 -2.02 -29.64
CA ASP A 36 16.50 -0.70 -30.27
C ASP A 36 17.43 0.24 -29.51
N GLU A 37 17.38 0.21 -28.16
CA GLU A 37 18.21 1.03 -27.26
C GLU A 37 19.70 0.91 -27.59
N SER A 38 20.16 -0.31 -27.91
CA SER A 38 21.57 -0.60 -28.19
C SER A 38 22.13 0.12 -29.42
N ASN A 39 21.27 0.59 -30.33
CA ASN A 39 21.68 1.28 -31.56
C ASN A 39 21.80 2.79 -31.39
N PHE A 40 21.28 3.36 -30.30
CA PHE A 40 21.20 4.80 -30.09
C PHE A 40 22.14 5.28 -28.98
N ILE A 41 22.57 6.54 -29.06
CA ILE A 41 23.34 7.21 -28.02
C ILE A 41 22.36 7.93 -27.08
N ILE A 42 22.38 7.54 -25.80
CA ILE A 42 21.40 7.98 -24.80
C ILE A 42 22.07 8.77 -23.69
N ALA A 43 21.67 10.02 -23.50
CA ALA A 43 22.15 10.88 -22.41
C ALA A 43 21.42 10.62 -21.09
N GLN A 44 22.13 10.85 -19.97
CA GLN A 44 21.55 10.76 -18.63
C GLN A 44 20.53 11.89 -18.36
N ALA A 45 19.53 11.63 -17.52
CA ALA A 45 18.47 12.58 -17.18
C ALA A 45 18.98 13.83 -16.43
N ASN A 46 20.14 13.74 -15.77
CA ASN A 46 20.78 14.81 -14.99
C ASN A 46 21.65 15.75 -15.85
N SER A 47 21.74 15.52 -17.16
CA SER A 47 22.51 16.37 -18.08
C SER A 47 21.95 17.80 -18.08
N ARG A 48 22.83 18.81 -18.04
CA ARG A 48 22.41 20.22 -17.95
C ARG A 48 21.77 20.69 -19.25
N LEU A 49 20.58 21.29 -19.11
CA LEU A 49 19.82 21.86 -20.22
C LEU A 49 19.66 23.37 -20.02
N ASN A 50 19.84 24.14 -21.09
CA ASN A 50 19.58 25.57 -21.09
C ASN A 50 18.06 25.88 -21.17
N SER A 51 17.69 27.17 -21.08
CA SER A 51 16.29 27.63 -21.15
C SER A 51 15.55 27.28 -22.45
N LYS A 52 16.27 26.88 -23.51
CA LYS A 52 15.73 26.41 -24.79
C LYS A 52 15.72 24.88 -24.91
N ASN A 53 15.99 24.14 -23.83
CA ASN A 53 16.17 22.68 -23.80
C ASN A 53 17.34 22.18 -24.69
N GLN A 54 18.39 22.98 -24.88
CA GLN A 54 19.61 22.49 -25.51
C GLN A 54 20.61 22.06 -24.44
N LEU A 55 21.40 21.04 -24.75
CA LEU A 55 22.43 20.56 -23.87
C LEU A 55 23.55 21.60 -23.77
N GLU A 56 23.96 21.93 -22.55
CA GLU A 56 24.88 23.05 -22.27
C GLU A 56 26.35 22.63 -22.30
N ASP A 57 26.64 21.40 -21.87
CA ASP A 57 28.01 20.90 -21.74
C ASP A 57 28.60 20.47 -23.09
N GLU A 58 29.90 20.71 -23.31
CA GLU A 58 30.60 20.29 -24.55
C GLU A 58 30.72 18.77 -24.69
N LEU A 59 30.77 18.07 -23.56
CA LEU A 59 30.84 16.61 -23.47
C LEU A 59 29.85 16.13 -22.43
N ILE A 60 28.93 15.26 -22.84
CA ILE A 60 27.82 14.78 -22.02
C ILE A 60 28.01 13.30 -21.74
N SER A 61 27.71 12.89 -20.51
CA SER A 61 27.72 11.48 -20.15
C SER A 61 26.56 10.77 -20.84
N ALA A 62 26.92 9.86 -21.75
CA ALA A 62 25.97 9.08 -22.52
C ALA A 62 26.30 7.58 -22.43
N ARG A 63 25.27 6.77 -22.64
CA ARG A 63 25.39 5.33 -22.80
C ARG A 63 25.28 4.98 -24.28
N TYR A 64 26.20 4.15 -24.75
CA TYR A 64 26.15 3.58 -26.08
C TYR A 64 26.64 2.13 -26.03
N LYS A 65 25.85 1.20 -26.57
CA LYS A 65 26.16 -0.26 -26.56
C LYS A 65 26.59 -0.80 -25.18
N ASN A 66 25.87 -0.41 -24.13
CA ASN A 66 26.13 -0.78 -22.73
C ASN A 66 27.44 -0.24 -22.13
N GLU A 67 28.14 0.67 -22.81
CA GLU A 67 29.29 1.37 -22.25
C GLU A 67 28.95 2.83 -21.93
N PHE A 68 29.54 3.34 -20.85
CA PHE A 68 29.43 4.75 -20.48
C PHE A 68 30.60 5.52 -21.09
N THR A 69 30.27 6.54 -21.87
CA THR A 69 31.26 7.36 -22.59
C THR A 69 30.83 8.83 -22.60
N LEU A 70 31.78 9.71 -22.90
CA LEU A 70 31.54 11.14 -23.06
C LEU A 70 31.38 11.44 -24.55
N MET A 71 30.24 12.00 -24.93
CA MET A 71 29.89 12.28 -26.32
C MET A 71 29.51 13.75 -26.51
N PRO A 72 29.81 14.35 -27.68
CA PRO A 72 29.37 15.70 -27.98
C PRO A 72 27.83 15.79 -28.10
N PRO A 73 27.20 16.94 -27.81
CA PRO A 73 25.75 17.14 -27.88
C PRO A 73 25.10 16.72 -29.20
N ASP A 74 25.82 16.91 -30.32
CA ASP A 74 25.29 16.67 -31.66
C ASP A 74 25.10 15.20 -32.00
N THR A 75 25.81 14.29 -31.32
CA THR A 75 25.68 12.84 -31.55
C THR A 75 24.60 12.19 -30.68
N ILE A 76 24.02 12.92 -29.73
CA ILE A 76 23.02 12.40 -28.80
C ILE A 76 21.67 12.36 -29.50
N GLU A 77 21.06 11.17 -29.52
CA GLU A 77 19.79 10.94 -30.19
C GLU A 77 18.62 10.87 -29.21
N TYR A 78 18.87 10.40 -27.98
CA TYR A 78 17.87 10.28 -26.93
C TYR A 78 18.43 10.69 -25.56
N MET A 79 17.53 10.97 -24.63
CA MET A 79 17.83 11.30 -23.25
C MET A 79 16.81 10.62 -22.32
N ASP A 80 17.27 10.17 -21.16
CA ASP A 80 16.40 9.64 -20.11
C ASP A 80 15.30 10.65 -19.70
N VAL A 81 14.08 10.17 -19.43
CA VAL A 81 12.94 11.06 -19.11
C VAL A 81 13.01 11.56 -17.66
N SER A 82 13.48 10.70 -16.74
CA SER A 82 13.53 11.01 -15.32
C SER A 82 14.65 10.22 -14.64
N PRO A 83 15.36 10.79 -13.65
CA PRO A 83 16.31 10.03 -12.82
C PRO A 83 15.65 8.84 -12.10
N LYS A 84 14.35 8.93 -11.80
CA LYS A 84 13.58 7.86 -11.13
C LYS A 84 13.27 6.67 -12.06
N GLN A 85 13.57 6.76 -13.35
CA GLN A 85 13.18 5.71 -14.31
C GLN A 85 13.88 4.37 -14.10
N ILE A 86 15.06 4.38 -13.46
CA ILE A 86 15.88 3.18 -13.25
C ILE A 86 15.44 2.38 -12.02
N VAL A 87 14.70 3.00 -11.10
CA VAL A 87 14.32 2.39 -9.83
C VAL A 87 12.90 1.81 -9.88
N SER A 88 12.62 0.89 -8.95
CA SER A 88 11.26 0.37 -8.73
C SER A 88 10.43 1.34 -7.88
N ILE A 89 9.12 1.11 -7.83
CA ILE A 89 8.21 1.89 -6.97
C ILE A 89 8.66 1.87 -5.50
N ALA A 90 9.04 0.71 -4.97
CA ALA A 90 9.48 0.58 -3.58
C ALA A 90 10.77 1.39 -3.32
N ALA A 91 11.79 1.23 -4.18
CA ALA A 91 13.03 1.98 -4.03
C ALA A 91 12.82 3.49 -4.22
N SER A 92 11.84 3.90 -5.04
CA SER A 92 11.52 5.32 -5.25
C SER A 92 10.87 6.02 -4.04
N LEU A 93 10.40 5.25 -3.04
CA LEU A 93 9.87 5.78 -1.78
C LEU A 93 10.98 6.05 -0.74
N ILE A 94 12.22 5.62 -1.00
CA ILE A 94 13.34 5.87 -0.09
C ILE A 94 13.88 7.28 -0.35
N PRO A 95 13.77 8.24 0.59
CA PRO A 95 14.42 9.53 0.45
C PRO A 95 15.94 9.37 0.57
N PHE A 96 16.71 10.23 -0.11
CA PHE A 96 18.17 10.21 -0.07
C PHE A 96 18.81 8.89 -0.54
N LEU A 97 18.14 8.16 -1.45
CA LEU A 97 18.61 6.89 -1.99
C LEU A 97 20.02 6.98 -2.60
N GLU A 98 20.38 8.14 -3.15
CA GLU A 98 21.70 8.45 -3.70
C GLU A 98 22.84 8.44 -2.66
N HIS A 99 22.50 8.50 -1.37
CA HIS A 99 23.46 8.47 -0.26
C HIS A 99 23.56 7.09 0.41
N ASP A 100 22.73 6.12 -0.01
CA ASP A 100 22.70 4.77 0.55
C ASP A 100 23.46 3.78 -0.33
N ASP A 101 24.07 2.78 0.33
CA ASP A 101 24.62 1.62 -0.37
C ASP A 101 23.50 0.76 -0.98
N ALA A 102 23.77 0.16 -2.14
CA ALA A 102 22.79 -0.64 -2.88
C ALA A 102 22.20 -1.81 -2.06
N ASN A 103 22.99 -2.44 -1.18
CA ASN A 103 22.49 -3.54 -0.35
C ASN A 103 21.51 -3.03 0.72
N ARG A 104 21.76 -1.86 1.30
CA ARG A 104 20.86 -1.21 2.27
C ARG A 104 19.57 -0.75 1.60
N ALA A 105 19.67 -0.16 0.41
CA ALA A 105 18.50 0.20 -0.39
C ALA A 105 17.63 -1.02 -0.72
N LEU A 106 18.25 -2.15 -1.07
CA LEU A 106 17.54 -3.42 -1.33
C LEU A 106 16.84 -3.92 -0.07
N MET A 107 17.53 -3.94 1.08
CA MET A 107 16.94 -4.34 2.35
C MET A 107 15.77 -3.41 2.73
N GLY A 108 15.97 -2.10 2.65
CA GLY A 108 14.92 -1.11 2.93
C GLY A 108 13.68 -1.31 2.06
N SER A 109 13.86 -1.47 0.75
CA SER A 109 12.75 -1.71 -0.18
C SER A 109 11.97 -3.01 0.14
N ASN A 110 12.66 -4.04 0.63
CA ASN A 110 12.04 -5.30 1.02
C ASN A 110 11.32 -5.22 2.37
N MET A 111 11.94 -4.55 3.35
CA MET A 111 11.37 -4.34 4.68
C MET A 111 10.11 -3.48 4.63
N GLN A 112 10.09 -2.44 3.79
CA GLN A 112 8.90 -1.60 3.58
C GLN A 112 7.65 -2.38 3.17
N ARG A 113 7.81 -3.45 2.37
CA ARG A 113 6.68 -4.30 1.94
C ARG A 113 6.10 -5.18 3.06
N GLN A 114 6.80 -5.30 4.17
CA GLN A 114 6.40 -6.11 5.32
C GLN A 114 5.81 -5.24 6.45
N ALA A 115 5.80 -3.92 6.30
CA ALA A 115 5.23 -3.02 7.28
C ALA A 115 3.72 -3.28 7.42
N VAL A 116 3.28 -3.52 8.66
CA VAL A 116 1.88 -3.75 8.99
C VAL A 116 1.21 -2.40 9.27
N PRO A 117 -0.02 -2.15 8.77
CA PRO A 117 -0.74 -0.93 9.06
C PRO A 117 -0.97 -0.70 10.55
N THR A 118 -0.56 0.47 11.04
CA THR A 118 -0.83 0.94 12.39
C THR A 118 -2.27 1.41 12.55
N LEU A 119 -2.76 1.43 13.79
CA LEU A 119 -4.09 1.92 14.15
C LEU A 119 -4.29 3.38 13.71
N LEU A 120 -3.27 4.21 13.92
CA LEU A 120 -3.21 5.59 13.47
C LEU A 120 -2.17 5.71 12.36
N ALA A 121 -2.61 6.11 11.16
CA ALA A 121 -1.69 6.38 10.05
C ALA A 121 -1.08 7.77 10.23
N ASP A 122 0.24 7.87 10.06
CA ASP A 122 0.99 9.13 10.15
C ASP A 122 1.80 9.33 8.87
N LYS A 123 1.58 10.44 8.18
CA LYS A 123 2.24 10.71 6.91
C LYS A 123 3.75 10.91 7.13
N PRO A 124 4.62 10.44 6.22
CA PRO A 124 6.05 10.67 6.37
C PRO A 124 6.37 12.16 6.32
N LEU A 125 7.14 12.66 7.30
CA LEU A 125 7.61 14.06 7.29
C LEU A 125 8.64 14.31 6.19
N VAL A 126 9.35 13.25 5.78
CA VAL A 126 10.33 13.27 4.70
C VAL A 126 9.92 12.20 3.68
N GLY A 127 9.50 12.62 2.50
CA GLY A 127 9.04 11.76 1.42
C GLY A 127 9.63 12.15 0.06
N THR A 128 9.28 11.41 -0.99
CA THR A 128 9.81 11.61 -2.36
C THR A 128 8.78 12.13 -3.36
N GLY A 129 7.52 12.26 -2.93
CA GLY A 129 6.35 12.60 -3.75
C GLY A 129 5.71 11.40 -4.45
N MET A 130 6.29 10.20 -4.29
CA MET A 130 5.72 8.96 -4.85
C MET A 130 4.58 8.41 -3.98
N GLU A 131 4.50 8.83 -2.72
CA GLU A 131 3.56 8.36 -1.71
C GLU A 131 2.11 8.53 -2.17
N ARG A 132 1.78 9.69 -2.74
CA ARG A 132 0.44 9.97 -3.27
C ARG A 132 0.10 9.07 -4.45
N ILE A 133 1.03 8.92 -5.39
CA ILE A 133 0.83 8.08 -6.59
C ILE A 133 0.58 6.63 -6.18
N VAL A 134 1.38 6.11 -5.24
CA VAL A 134 1.22 4.73 -4.74
C VAL A 134 -0.11 4.57 -4.01
N ALA A 135 -0.52 5.53 -3.18
CA ALA A 135 -1.78 5.47 -2.46
C ALA A 135 -3.00 5.51 -3.40
N THR A 136 -3.00 6.37 -4.42
CA THR A 136 -4.10 6.47 -5.39
C THR A 136 -4.17 5.27 -6.32
N ASP A 137 -3.03 4.80 -6.84
CA ASP A 137 -3.00 3.74 -7.85
C ASP A 137 -3.16 2.33 -7.24
N SER A 138 -2.95 2.19 -5.92
CA SER A 138 -3.15 0.91 -5.21
C SER A 138 -4.60 0.47 -5.11
N GLY A 139 -5.56 1.40 -5.24
CA GLY A 139 -6.99 1.14 -5.01
C GLY A 139 -7.39 0.95 -3.53
N VAL A 140 -6.46 1.16 -2.59
CA VAL A 140 -6.75 1.13 -1.15
C VAL A 140 -7.51 2.39 -0.71
N THR A 141 -7.20 3.53 -1.34
CA THR A 141 -7.92 4.79 -1.18
C THR A 141 -9.12 4.85 -2.13
N ILE A 142 -10.13 5.65 -1.79
CA ILE A 142 -11.23 5.95 -2.72
C ILE A 142 -10.98 7.31 -3.36
N VAL A 143 -11.00 7.33 -4.69
CA VAL A 143 -10.82 8.53 -5.52
C VAL A 143 -12.15 8.92 -6.15
N ALA A 144 -12.46 10.22 -6.14
CA ALA A 144 -13.64 10.78 -6.76
C ALA A 144 -13.57 10.62 -8.30
N LYS A 145 -14.58 9.96 -8.87
CA LYS A 145 -14.69 9.77 -10.32
C LYS A 145 -15.15 11.02 -11.05
N ARG A 146 -15.94 11.86 -10.36
CA ARG A 146 -16.54 13.10 -10.82
C ARG A 146 -16.38 14.18 -9.76
N GLY A 147 -16.29 15.43 -10.19
CA GLY A 147 -16.32 16.59 -9.31
C GLY A 147 -17.73 16.88 -8.77
N GLY A 148 -17.79 17.44 -7.58
CA GLY A 148 -19.07 17.71 -6.91
C GLY A 148 -18.91 18.30 -5.51
N THR A 149 -20.03 18.51 -4.84
CA THR A 149 -20.09 18.94 -3.44
C THR A 149 -20.51 17.77 -2.56
N VAL A 150 -19.88 17.61 -1.41
CA VAL A 150 -20.22 16.56 -0.44
C VAL A 150 -21.58 16.89 0.21
N ASP A 151 -22.57 16.02 0.01
CA ASP A 151 -23.91 16.16 0.59
C ASP A 151 -24.01 15.49 1.97
N SER A 152 -23.48 14.27 2.10
CA SER A 152 -23.44 13.55 3.39
C SER A 152 -22.20 12.68 3.54
N VAL A 153 -21.70 12.60 4.77
CA VAL A 153 -20.54 11.79 5.14
C VAL A 153 -20.88 10.94 6.35
N ASP A 154 -20.83 9.63 6.18
CA ASP A 154 -20.91 8.64 7.23
C ASP A 154 -19.58 7.87 7.33
N ALA A 155 -19.37 7.18 8.45
CA ALA A 155 -18.22 6.29 8.59
C ALA A 155 -18.22 5.11 7.60
N SER A 156 -19.37 4.80 6.98
CA SER A 156 -19.59 3.68 6.05
C SER A 156 -19.83 4.09 4.61
N ARG A 157 -20.20 5.36 4.33
CA ARG A 157 -20.48 5.83 2.98
C ARG A 157 -20.30 7.34 2.86
N ILE A 158 -20.00 7.78 1.63
CA ILE A 158 -19.88 9.20 1.28
C ILE A 158 -20.78 9.46 0.08
N VAL A 159 -21.59 10.51 0.15
CA VAL A 159 -22.55 10.88 -0.89
C VAL A 159 -22.21 12.26 -1.43
N PHE A 160 -22.10 12.37 -2.76
CA PHE A 160 -21.78 13.60 -3.47
C PHE A 160 -22.93 14.02 -4.35
N ALA A 161 -23.24 15.31 -4.34
CA ALA A 161 -23.98 15.97 -5.41
C ALA A 161 -22.99 16.31 -6.52
N VAL A 162 -23.15 15.68 -7.69
CA VAL A 162 -22.25 15.86 -8.84
C VAL A 162 -22.53 17.22 -9.48
N ASN A 163 -21.48 17.90 -9.95
CA ASN A 163 -21.64 19.15 -10.68
C ASN A 163 -22.37 18.92 -12.01
N ASP A 164 -23.26 19.84 -12.39
CA ASP A 164 -24.04 19.73 -13.63
C ASP A 164 -23.17 19.61 -14.90
N ASP A 165 -21.97 20.20 -14.88
CA ASP A 165 -21.00 20.14 -15.99
C ASP A 165 -20.44 18.73 -16.25
N GLU A 166 -20.38 17.89 -15.21
CA GLU A 166 -19.88 16.51 -15.26
C GLU A 166 -21.01 15.47 -15.21
N ALA A 167 -22.26 15.92 -15.10
CA ALA A 167 -23.43 15.06 -15.05
C ALA A 167 -23.81 14.57 -16.45
N THR A 168 -23.74 13.26 -16.67
CA THR A 168 -24.21 12.64 -17.91
C THR A 168 -25.73 12.67 -17.97
N THR A 169 -26.31 13.11 -19.09
CA THR A 169 -27.76 13.12 -19.28
C THR A 169 -28.33 11.71 -19.16
N GLY A 170 -29.18 11.47 -18.15
CA GLY A 170 -29.82 10.17 -17.88
C GLY A 170 -29.20 9.37 -16.72
N GLU A 171 -28.10 9.83 -16.13
CA GLU A 171 -27.56 9.27 -14.89
C GLU A 171 -28.08 10.00 -13.65
N SER A 172 -28.05 9.33 -12.50
CA SER A 172 -28.29 9.97 -11.21
C SER A 172 -27.21 11.03 -10.97
N GLY A 173 -27.62 12.27 -10.67
CA GLY A 173 -26.73 13.39 -10.31
C GLY A 173 -26.09 13.25 -8.92
N VAL A 174 -26.12 12.04 -8.35
CA VAL A 174 -25.60 11.71 -7.03
C VAL A 174 -24.68 10.51 -7.14
N ASP A 175 -23.46 10.64 -6.65
CA ASP A 175 -22.49 9.56 -6.52
C ASP A 175 -22.45 9.06 -5.07
N ILE A 176 -22.54 7.74 -4.89
CA ILE A 176 -22.47 7.09 -3.58
C ILE A 176 -21.25 6.18 -3.54
N TYR A 177 -20.35 6.45 -2.60
CA TYR A 177 -19.15 5.66 -2.37
C TYR A 177 -19.30 4.90 -1.05
N ASN A 178 -19.36 3.57 -1.10
CA ASN A 178 -19.39 2.73 0.08
C ASN A 178 -17.97 2.42 0.55
N LEU A 179 -17.73 2.58 1.85
CA LEU A 179 -16.45 2.37 2.50
C LEU A 179 -16.34 0.93 3.02
N THR A 180 -15.17 0.32 2.82
CA THR A 180 -14.84 -0.98 3.40
C THR A 180 -14.46 -0.80 4.86
N LYS A 181 -15.16 -1.49 5.77
CA LYS A 181 -14.93 -1.38 7.22
C LYS A 181 -14.41 -2.69 7.79
N TYR A 182 -13.34 -2.60 8.60
CA TYR A 182 -12.79 -3.69 9.42
C TYR A 182 -12.83 -5.07 8.75
N THR A 183 -12.32 -5.16 7.52
CA THR A 183 -12.31 -6.39 6.72
C THR A 183 -10.94 -7.06 6.82
N ARG A 184 -10.93 -8.39 6.86
CA ARG A 184 -9.70 -9.19 6.93
C ARG A 184 -8.89 -9.09 5.63
N SER A 185 -7.58 -8.92 5.76
CA SER A 185 -6.62 -9.09 4.65
C SER A 185 -6.09 -10.52 4.57
N ASN A 186 -5.42 -10.86 3.48
CA ASN A 186 -4.79 -12.17 3.31
C ASN A 186 -3.70 -12.47 4.36
N GLN A 187 -3.08 -11.44 4.95
CA GLN A 187 -2.07 -11.56 6.00
C GLN A 187 -2.66 -11.37 7.41
N ASN A 188 -3.97 -11.55 7.57
CA ASN A 188 -4.70 -11.36 8.83
C ASN A 188 -4.56 -9.94 9.43
N THR A 189 -4.26 -8.94 8.59
CA THR A 189 -4.29 -7.53 8.98
C THR A 189 -5.67 -6.92 8.72
N CYS A 190 -5.89 -5.71 9.20
CA CYS A 190 -7.15 -4.99 9.04
C CYS A 190 -7.13 -4.05 7.82
N ILE A 191 -8.11 -4.20 6.93
CA ILE A 191 -8.43 -3.25 5.87
C ILE A 191 -9.62 -2.42 6.35
N ASN A 192 -9.39 -1.11 6.53
CA ASN A 192 -10.41 -0.19 6.99
C ASN A 192 -10.24 1.16 6.27
N GLN A 193 -11.32 1.63 5.66
CA GLN A 193 -11.40 2.92 5.00
C GLN A 193 -12.04 3.96 5.92
N ARG A 194 -11.53 5.18 5.88
CA ARG A 194 -11.97 6.31 6.69
C ARG A 194 -12.24 7.50 5.78
N PRO A 195 -13.43 8.13 5.88
CA PRO A 195 -13.71 9.32 5.09
C PRO A 195 -12.72 10.42 5.46
N LEU A 196 -12.23 11.12 4.44
CA LEU A 196 -11.32 12.26 4.60
C LEU A 196 -12.05 13.60 4.51
N VAL A 197 -13.12 13.64 3.72
CA VAL A 197 -13.91 14.84 3.42
C VAL A 197 -14.98 15.10 4.47
N ALA A 198 -15.41 16.36 4.56
CA ALA A 198 -16.52 16.82 5.37
C ALA A 198 -17.70 17.28 4.50
N VAL A 199 -18.89 17.37 5.11
CA VAL A 199 -20.09 17.87 4.44
C VAL A 199 -19.88 19.32 3.99
N GLY A 200 -20.17 19.61 2.73
CA GLY A 200 -19.97 20.92 2.11
C GLY A 200 -18.61 21.10 1.40
N ASP A 201 -17.70 20.14 1.49
CA ASP A 201 -16.43 20.22 0.75
C ASP A 201 -16.66 20.12 -0.76
N ILE A 202 -15.89 20.90 -1.52
CA ILE A 202 -15.90 20.90 -2.99
C ILE A 202 -14.77 20.01 -3.47
N ILE A 203 -15.10 18.94 -4.16
CA ILE A 203 -14.16 17.90 -4.61
C ILE A 203 -14.05 17.93 -6.12
N SER A 204 -12.83 17.83 -6.62
CA SER A 204 -12.55 17.71 -8.05
C SER A 204 -12.42 16.25 -8.45
N LYS A 205 -12.64 15.96 -9.72
CA LYS A 205 -12.33 14.64 -10.29
C LYS A 205 -10.86 14.28 -10.05
N GLY A 206 -10.62 13.11 -9.46
CA GLY A 206 -9.28 12.62 -9.14
C GLY A 206 -8.82 12.91 -7.71
N ASP A 207 -9.61 13.61 -6.90
CA ASP A 207 -9.29 13.84 -5.49
C ASP A 207 -9.57 12.60 -4.63
N VAL A 208 -8.74 12.41 -3.60
CA VAL A 208 -8.90 11.32 -2.62
C VAL A 208 -9.95 11.71 -1.60
N ILE A 209 -11.03 10.93 -1.51
CA ILE A 209 -12.17 11.19 -0.63
C ILE A 209 -12.18 10.30 0.62
N SER A 210 -11.46 9.19 0.58
CA SER A 210 -11.28 8.29 1.71
C SER A 210 -9.87 7.73 1.72
N ASP A 211 -9.25 7.78 2.90
CA ASP A 211 -8.05 7.02 3.19
C ASP A 211 -8.41 5.55 3.44
N GLY A 212 -7.48 4.65 3.16
CA GLY A 212 -7.53 3.24 3.53
C GLY A 212 -6.50 2.87 4.60
N ALA A 213 -6.07 1.60 4.59
CA ALA A 213 -5.04 1.12 5.49
C ALA A 213 -3.66 1.68 5.08
N SER A 214 -2.88 2.16 6.07
CA SER A 214 -1.57 2.79 5.84
C SER A 214 -1.58 3.96 4.86
N THR A 215 -2.63 4.78 4.86
CA THR A 215 -2.68 6.04 4.10
C THR A 215 -3.18 7.17 4.97
N SER A 216 -2.66 8.37 4.76
CA SER A 216 -3.04 9.58 5.47
C SER A 216 -3.08 10.75 4.50
N LEU A 217 -4.24 11.41 4.38
CA LEU A 217 -4.46 12.53 3.46
C LEU A 217 -4.15 12.19 1.99
N GLY A 218 -4.44 10.94 1.58
CA GLY A 218 -4.14 10.45 0.24
C GLY A 218 -2.67 10.16 -0.03
N GLU A 219 -1.81 10.17 0.98
CA GLU A 219 -0.40 9.76 0.90
C GLU A 219 -0.19 8.41 1.59
N LEU A 220 0.74 7.62 1.07
CA LEU A 220 1.17 6.38 1.69
C LEU A 220 1.87 6.64 3.04
N ALA A 221 1.37 6.00 4.10
CA ALA A 221 1.79 6.15 5.48
C ALA A 221 1.98 4.75 6.12
N ILE A 222 3.07 4.06 5.74
CA ILE A 222 3.37 2.69 6.19
C ILE A 222 3.86 2.58 7.64
N GLY A 223 4.15 3.70 8.30
CA GLY A 223 4.70 3.74 9.64
C GLY A 223 4.42 5.09 10.31
N GLN A 224 5.26 5.48 11.27
CA GLN A 224 5.11 6.75 11.97
C GLN A 224 6.44 7.45 12.24
N ASN A 225 6.42 8.78 12.34
CA ASN A 225 7.62 9.58 12.57
C ASN A 225 7.98 9.65 14.06
N LEU A 226 9.19 9.26 14.43
CA LEU A 226 9.69 9.32 15.81
C LEU A 226 10.79 10.38 15.96
N LEU A 227 10.88 10.97 17.14
CA LEU A 227 12.07 11.72 17.53
C LEU A 227 13.16 10.72 17.92
N VAL A 228 14.25 10.69 17.14
CA VAL A 228 15.36 9.74 17.33
C VAL A 228 16.62 10.49 17.72
N ALA A 229 17.36 9.93 18.68
CA ALA A 229 18.68 10.42 19.09
C ALA A 229 19.75 9.35 18.82
N PHE A 230 20.83 9.73 18.13
CA PHE A 230 21.97 8.85 17.89
C PHE A 230 22.98 8.98 19.02
N MET A 231 22.90 8.10 20.01
CA MET A 231 23.88 8.01 21.10
C MET A 231 23.90 6.59 21.69
N PRO A 232 25.06 6.10 22.19
CA PRO A 232 25.07 4.88 22.98
C PRO A 232 24.30 5.09 24.29
N TRP A 233 23.46 4.13 24.68
CA TRP A 233 22.67 4.22 25.91
C TRP A 233 22.79 2.94 26.74
N ASN A 234 23.77 2.91 27.66
CA ASN A 234 23.99 1.83 28.62
C ASN A 234 24.00 0.40 28.03
N GLY A 235 24.36 0.26 26.74
CA GLY A 235 24.35 -1.03 26.03
C GLY A 235 22.97 -1.54 25.60
N PHE A 236 21.88 -0.82 25.86
CA PHE A 236 20.54 -1.23 25.42
C PHE A 236 20.33 -1.14 23.90
N ASN A 237 21.14 -0.32 23.24
CA ASN A 237 21.22 -0.23 21.78
C ASN A 237 22.50 -0.89 21.24
N PHE A 238 22.91 -2.00 21.84
CA PHE A 238 24.03 -2.80 21.34
C PHE A 238 23.65 -3.52 20.03
N GLU A 239 24.61 -3.63 19.11
CA GLU A 239 24.39 -4.06 17.71
C GLU A 239 23.27 -3.24 17.04
N ASP A 240 22.20 -3.90 16.61
CA ASP A 240 21.04 -3.30 15.94
C ASP A 240 19.80 -3.21 16.86
N SER A 241 20.00 -3.35 18.18
CA SER A 241 18.92 -3.25 19.16
C SER A 241 18.38 -1.82 19.24
N ILE A 242 17.06 -1.68 19.35
CA ILE A 242 16.39 -0.38 19.44
C ILE A 242 15.82 -0.21 20.85
N LEU A 243 16.22 0.87 21.52
CA LEU A 243 15.61 1.30 22.78
C LEU A 243 14.45 2.26 22.46
N ILE A 244 13.24 1.93 22.93
CA ILE A 244 12.02 2.70 22.68
C ILE A 244 11.53 3.30 24.00
N SER A 245 11.06 4.54 23.95
CA SER A 245 10.42 5.20 25.09
C SER A 245 9.05 4.61 25.37
N GLU A 246 8.71 4.41 26.65
CA GLU A 246 7.37 3.98 27.09
C GLU A 246 6.25 4.87 26.53
N ARG A 247 6.54 6.16 26.29
CA ARG A 247 5.61 7.11 25.69
C ARG A 247 5.04 6.63 24.34
N VAL A 248 5.83 5.92 23.54
CA VAL A 248 5.38 5.37 22.24
C VAL A 248 4.27 4.34 22.42
N VAL A 249 4.33 3.56 23.51
CA VAL A 249 3.29 2.59 23.87
C VAL A 249 2.07 3.30 24.44
N GLN A 250 2.27 4.30 25.32
CA GLN A 250 1.16 5.08 25.91
C GLN A 250 0.34 5.85 24.86
N GLU A 251 0.96 6.23 23.74
CA GLU A 251 0.33 6.92 22.62
C GLU A 251 -0.23 5.96 21.54
N ASP A 252 -0.19 4.64 21.76
CA ASP A 252 -0.70 3.61 20.83
C ASP A 252 -0.16 3.73 19.38
N ARG A 253 1.08 4.21 19.26
CA ARG A 253 1.68 4.60 17.98
C ARG A 253 1.87 3.43 17.01
N PHE A 254 2.31 2.29 17.53
CA PHE A 254 2.55 1.07 16.76
C PHE A 254 1.56 -0.05 17.08
N THR A 255 0.40 0.28 17.65
CA THR A 255 -0.67 -0.68 17.87
C THR A 255 -1.28 -1.06 16.52
N THR A 256 -1.45 -2.36 16.25
CA THR A 256 -2.00 -2.90 14.98
C THR A 256 -3.28 -3.68 15.26
N ILE A 257 -4.18 -3.73 14.26
CA ILE A 257 -5.40 -4.56 14.33
C ILE A 257 -5.20 -5.80 13.47
N HIS A 258 -5.37 -6.96 14.08
CA HIS A 258 -5.35 -8.26 13.42
C HIS A 258 -6.74 -8.88 13.42
N ILE A 259 -7.12 -9.48 12.30
CA ILE A 259 -8.40 -10.15 12.12
C ILE A 259 -8.12 -11.57 11.67
N GLU A 260 -8.47 -12.52 12.53
CA GLU A 260 -8.35 -13.95 12.24
C GLU A 260 -9.71 -14.55 11.96
N GLU A 261 -9.76 -15.47 11.00
CA GLU A 261 -10.94 -16.25 10.69
C GLU A 261 -10.73 -17.68 11.19
N LEU A 262 -11.55 -18.07 12.16
CA LEU A 262 -11.57 -19.43 12.70
C LEU A 262 -12.83 -20.13 12.18
N GLN A 263 -12.65 -21.37 11.69
CA GLN A 263 -13.74 -22.14 11.12
C GLN A 263 -13.97 -23.41 11.94
N CYS A 264 -15.23 -23.63 12.30
CA CYS A 264 -15.70 -24.88 12.90
C CYS A 264 -16.66 -25.55 11.91
N ILE A 265 -16.40 -26.81 11.56
CA ILE A 265 -17.21 -27.56 10.60
C ILE A 265 -17.80 -28.77 11.33
N ALA A 266 -19.13 -28.86 11.30
CA ALA A 266 -19.87 -30.05 11.68
C ALA A 266 -20.02 -30.97 10.45
N ARG A 267 -19.71 -32.25 10.62
CA ARG A 267 -19.77 -33.25 9.54
C ARG A 267 -20.60 -34.45 9.95
N ASP A 268 -21.16 -35.13 8.95
CA ASP A 268 -21.74 -36.44 9.15
C ASP A 268 -20.66 -37.50 9.27
N THR A 269 -20.65 -38.20 10.40
CA THR A 269 -19.76 -39.33 10.63
C THR A 269 -20.55 -40.63 10.54
N LYS A 270 -19.84 -41.76 10.45
CA LYS A 270 -20.48 -43.09 10.45
C LYS A 270 -21.23 -43.41 11.75
N LEU A 271 -20.86 -42.76 12.86
CA LEU A 271 -21.45 -42.98 14.18
C LEU A 271 -22.62 -42.03 14.47
N GLY A 272 -22.88 -41.07 13.56
CA GLY A 272 -23.91 -40.05 13.68
C GLY A 272 -23.43 -38.70 13.17
N SER A 273 -24.36 -37.77 13.05
CA SER A 273 -24.10 -36.39 12.67
C SER A 273 -23.46 -35.62 13.83
N GLU A 274 -22.43 -34.82 13.55
CA GLU A 274 -21.95 -33.83 14.52
C GLU A 274 -22.95 -32.68 14.64
N GLU A 275 -23.15 -32.20 15.86
CA GLU A 275 -24.10 -31.13 16.14
C GLU A 275 -23.39 -29.91 16.71
N ILE A 276 -23.85 -28.72 16.31
CA ILE A 276 -23.46 -27.44 16.91
C ILE A 276 -24.50 -27.11 17.96
N THR A 277 -24.09 -27.03 19.22
CA THR A 277 -24.98 -26.79 20.36
C THR A 277 -24.21 -26.23 21.56
N ALA A 278 -24.94 -25.52 22.43
CA ALA A 278 -24.42 -25.03 23.70
C ALA A 278 -24.32 -26.12 24.79
N ASP A 279 -24.95 -27.28 24.61
CA ASP A 279 -25.00 -28.37 25.61
C ASP A 279 -23.75 -29.25 25.60
N ILE A 280 -22.60 -28.68 25.95
CA ILE A 280 -21.30 -29.36 25.84
C ILE A 280 -21.01 -30.21 27.10
N PRO A 281 -20.78 -31.53 26.98
CA PRO A 281 -20.53 -32.38 28.14
C PRO A 281 -19.21 -32.07 28.83
N ASN A 282 -19.20 -32.13 30.16
CA ASN A 282 -18.02 -31.88 31.03
C ASN A 282 -17.45 -30.44 30.96
N VAL A 283 -18.21 -29.48 30.44
CA VAL A 283 -17.84 -28.06 30.44
C VAL A 283 -18.69 -27.34 31.49
N GLY A 284 -18.06 -26.53 32.34
CA GLY A 284 -18.77 -25.77 33.37
C GLY A 284 -19.48 -24.54 32.79
N ASP A 285 -20.58 -24.12 33.43
CA ASP A 285 -21.43 -23.00 32.98
C ASP A 285 -20.67 -21.71 32.69
N ASN A 286 -19.56 -21.45 33.40
CA ASN A 286 -18.74 -20.25 33.18
C ASN A 286 -18.16 -20.15 31.76
N ALA A 287 -17.80 -21.28 31.14
CA ALA A 287 -17.28 -21.30 29.77
C ALA A 287 -18.40 -21.16 28.73
N LEU A 288 -19.63 -21.54 29.07
CA LEU A 288 -20.80 -21.45 28.20
C LEU A 288 -21.42 -20.04 28.19
N ARG A 289 -21.11 -19.19 29.18
CA ARG A 289 -21.66 -17.82 29.30
C ARG A 289 -21.47 -16.93 28.07
N LYS A 290 -20.43 -17.20 27.27
CA LYS A 290 -20.11 -16.41 26.07
C LYS A 290 -20.83 -16.91 24.81
N LEU A 291 -21.50 -18.06 24.89
CA LEU A 291 -22.23 -18.69 23.79
C LEU A 291 -23.71 -18.29 23.83
N ASP A 292 -24.32 -18.20 22.66
CA ASP A 292 -25.75 -18.09 22.47
C ASP A 292 -26.45 -19.45 22.65
N GLU A 293 -27.78 -19.46 22.53
CA GLU A 293 -28.60 -20.67 22.66
C GLU A 293 -28.25 -21.73 21.59
N SER A 294 -27.63 -21.34 20.48
CA SER A 294 -27.18 -22.24 19.41
C SER A 294 -25.77 -22.79 19.64
N GLY A 295 -25.06 -22.31 20.66
CA GLY A 295 -23.67 -22.69 20.94
C GLY A 295 -22.63 -21.89 20.17
N ILE A 296 -22.97 -20.67 19.70
CA ILE A 296 -22.07 -19.78 18.96
C ILE A 296 -21.75 -18.55 19.81
N ALA A 297 -20.50 -18.09 19.82
CA ALA A 297 -20.11 -16.91 20.58
C ALA A 297 -20.84 -15.64 20.13
N TYR A 298 -21.26 -14.80 21.08
CA TYR A 298 -21.86 -13.50 20.76
C TYR A 298 -20.89 -12.57 20.04
N ILE A 299 -21.39 -11.85 19.03
CA ILE A 299 -20.64 -10.78 18.37
C ILE A 299 -20.34 -9.68 19.40
N GLY A 300 -19.05 -9.37 19.60
CA GLY A 300 -18.58 -8.38 20.57
C GLY A 300 -18.13 -8.96 21.91
N ALA A 301 -18.17 -10.28 22.10
CA ALA A 301 -17.61 -10.92 23.28
C ALA A 301 -16.07 -10.88 23.27
N GLU A 302 -15.47 -10.45 24.37
CA GLU A 302 -14.02 -10.55 24.57
C GLU A 302 -13.65 -11.98 24.98
N VAL A 303 -12.69 -12.56 24.27
CA VAL A 303 -12.27 -13.97 24.44
C VAL A 303 -10.77 -14.06 24.67
N VAL A 304 -10.37 -15.08 25.43
CA VAL A 304 -8.96 -15.42 25.68
C VAL A 304 -8.65 -16.83 25.19
N GLY A 305 -7.37 -17.18 25.13
CA GLY A 305 -6.94 -18.52 24.74
C GLY A 305 -7.57 -19.60 25.64
N GLY A 306 -8.30 -20.53 25.03
CA GLY A 306 -9.02 -21.60 25.72
C GLY A 306 -10.54 -21.41 25.81
N ASP A 307 -11.05 -20.22 25.47
CA ASP A 307 -12.49 -19.99 25.38
C ASP A 307 -13.11 -20.73 24.17
N ILE A 308 -14.35 -21.17 24.32
CA ILE A 308 -15.10 -21.87 23.27
C ILE A 308 -15.81 -20.81 22.40
N LEU A 309 -15.51 -20.82 21.09
CA LEU A 309 -16.18 -19.94 20.11
C LEU A 309 -17.40 -20.60 19.47
N VAL A 310 -17.32 -21.90 19.23
CA VAL A 310 -18.41 -22.71 18.67
C VAL A 310 -18.42 -24.06 19.40
N GLY A 311 -19.52 -24.34 20.09
CA GLY A 311 -19.77 -25.62 20.73
C GLY A 311 -20.09 -26.68 19.68
N LYS A 312 -19.21 -27.69 19.54
CA LYS A 312 -19.43 -28.82 18.64
C LYS A 312 -19.34 -30.13 19.40
N ILE A 313 -20.33 -30.99 19.20
CA ILE A 313 -20.39 -32.33 19.78
C ILE A 313 -20.29 -33.36 18.67
N THR A 314 -19.45 -34.37 18.91
CA THR A 314 -19.30 -35.51 18.02
C THR A 314 -19.88 -36.75 18.71
N PRO A 315 -20.81 -37.49 18.07
CA PRO A 315 -21.32 -38.73 18.64
C PRO A 315 -20.17 -39.74 18.78
N LYS A 316 -19.99 -40.26 19.99
CA LYS A 316 -19.03 -41.33 20.29
C LYS A 316 -19.77 -42.65 20.43
N GLY A 317 -19.24 -43.69 19.81
CA GLY A 317 -19.69 -45.07 20.05
C GLY A 317 -19.39 -45.49 21.49
N GLU A 318 -20.12 -46.50 21.99
CA GLU A 318 -19.97 -47.02 23.35
C GLU A 318 -18.50 -47.30 23.68
N THR A 319 -17.99 -46.62 24.71
CA THR A 319 -16.74 -47.02 25.36
C THR A 319 -17.11 -48.13 26.34
N GLN A 320 -16.71 -49.37 26.04
CA GLN A 320 -16.75 -50.45 27.04
C GLN A 320 -15.89 -50.02 28.23
N PHE A 321 -16.55 -49.56 29.30
CA PHE A 321 -15.92 -49.47 30.62
C PHE A 321 -15.54 -50.91 31.01
N LYS A 322 -14.25 -51.25 30.88
CA LYS A 322 -13.70 -52.42 31.57
C LYS A 322 -13.65 -52.04 33.06
N ALA A 323 -14.52 -52.70 33.81
CA ALA A 323 -14.53 -52.71 35.27
C ALA A 323 -13.20 -53.18 35.86
#